data_AF-A0A368FRZ7-F1
#
_entry.id   AF-A0A368FRZ7-F1
#
_cell.length_a   1.000
_cell.length_b   1.000
_cell.length_c   1.000
_cell.angle_alpha   90.00
_cell.angle_beta   90.00
_cell.angle_gamma   90.00
#
_symmetry.space_group_name_H-M   'P 1'
#
loop_
_entity.id
_entity.type
_entity.pdbx_description
1 polymer ?
#
loop_
_entity_poly.entity_id
_entity_poly.type
_entity_poly.pdbx_seq_one_letter_code
_entity_poly.pdbx_strand_id
1 'polypeptide(L)'
;MPLNQAISHQCDVLDELDENLWQSNGRWDLCGGRLPYNDSGCEQKTPLSRRRPPPYASGHAERMAEDDLSKLIAKEILPQTDNWPGTEKFLRSVVEVLLNYIREENVRTNKILEFHHPAEMQQLIDLSIPENPEDLQHLVKECEKVLRLGVRTGHPRFFNQISCGLDLVSMAGEWLTATANTNMSVFNDGRGI
;
A
#
# COMPACT_ATOMS: atom_id res chain seq x y z
N MET A 1 -15.19 -19.81 47.59
CA MET A 1 -15.83 -19.52 46.29
C MET A 1 -14.75 -19.67 45.23
N PRO A 2 -14.94 -20.52 44.21
CA PRO A 2 -13.86 -21.00 43.37
C PRO A 2 -13.52 -20.03 42.23
N LEU A 3 -12.23 -20.02 41.85
CA LEU A 3 -11.75 -19.40 40.61
C LEU A 3 -12.43 -20.06 39.41
N ASN A 4 -12.82 -19.23 38.44
CA ASN A 4 -13.49 -19.65 37.22
C ASN A 4 -12.49 -20.43 36.34
N GLN A 5 -12.71 -21.74 36.17
CA GLN A 5 -11.86 -22.67 35.41
C GLN A 5 -11.91 -22.47 33.88
N ALA A 6 -12.60 -21.44 33.38
CA ALA A 6 -12.84 -21.24 31.95
C ALA A 6 -11.74 -20.43 31.21
N ILE A 7 -10.77 -19.85 31.92
CA ILE A 7 -9.73 -19.00 31.27
C ILE A 7 -8.41 -19.77 31.07
N SER A 8 -8.16 -20.88 31.78
CA SER A 8 -6.94 -21.68 31.53
C SER A 8 -7.07 -22.62 30.33
N HIS A 9 -8.29 -23.04 29.97
CA HIS A 9 -8.49 -23.99 28.86
C HIS A 9 -8.44 -23.37 27.46
N GLN A 10 -8.24 -22.05 27.34
CA GLN A 10 -8.20 -21.38 26.04
C GLN A 10 -6.79 -20.96 25.61
N CYS A 11 -5.81 -21.02 26.52
CA CYS A 11 -4.40 -20.89 26.18
C CYS A 11 -3.80 -22.21 25.69
N ASP A 12 -4.22 -23.35 26.23
CA ASP A 12 -3.63 -24.65 25.88
C ASP A 12 -4.00 -25.14 24.47
N VAL A 13 -5.08 -24.63 23.85
CA VAL A 13 -5.53 -25.05 22.51
C VAL A 13 -4.76 -24.34 21.38
N LEU A 14 -4.13 -23.20 21.66
CA LEU A 14 -3.37 -22.47 20.65
C LEU A 14 -1.90 -22.96 20.55
N ASP A 15 -1.35 -23.56 21.60
CA ASP A 15 -0.01 -24.14 21.55
C ASP A 15 0.00 -25.57 20.97
N GLU A 16 -1.06 -26.38 21.15
CA GLU A 16 -1.16 -27.74 20.59
C GLU A 16 -1.44 -27.77 19.06
N LEU A 17 -1.98 -26.68 18.50
CA LEU A 17 -2.24 -26.58 17.06
C LEU A 17 -1.02 -26.13 16.26
N ASP A 18 -0.01 -25.52 16.89
CA ASP A 18 1.20 -25.04 16.20
C ASP A 18 2.32 -26.11 16.15
N GLU A 19 2.42 -26.99 17.16
CA GLU A 19 3.39 -28.09 17.14
C GLU A 19 3.06 -29.18 16.08
N ASN A 20 1.78 -29.42 15.81
CA ASN A 20 1.36 -30.43 14.83
C ASN A 20 1.52 -29.97 13.36
N LEU A 21 1.53 -28.65 13.10
CA LEU A 21 1.78 -28.08 11.77
C LEU A 21 3.27 -28.01 11.43
N TRP A 22 4.14 -27.92 12.46
CA TRP A 22 5.58 -27.97 12.29
C TRP A 22 6.12 -29.40 12.09
N GLN A 23 5.50 -30.42 12.70
CA GLN A 23 5.92 -31.82 12.50
C GLN A 23 5.43 -32.43 11.17
N SER A 24 4.39 -31.89 10.54
CA SER A 24 3.86 -32.43 9.27
C SER A 24 4.53 -31.87 8.00
N ASN A 25 5.28 -30.78 8.09
CA ASN A 25 5.97 -30.15 6.95
C ASN A 25 7.48 -30.42 6.97
N GLY A 26 7.84 -31.65 7.30
CA GLY A 26 9.15 -32.19 6.98
C GLY A 26 9.35 -32.29 5.47
N ARG A 27 10.44 -31.69 5.00
CA ARG A 27 11.17 -32.03 3.77
C ARG A 27 10.58 -31.48 2.45
N TRP A 28 11.14 -30.35 2.02
CA TRP A 28 11.08 -29.91 0.63
C TRP A 28 11.89 -30.87 -0.26
N ASP A 29 11.32 -32.00 -0.64
CA ASP A 29 11.84 -32.82 -1.73
C ASP A 29 11.52 -32.11 -3.06
N LEU A 30 12.53 -31.37 -3.55
CA LEU A 30 12.60 -30.95 -4.94
C LEU A 30 12.72 -32.20 -5.82
N CYS A 31 11.92 -32.24 -6.89
CA CYS A 31 11.87 -33.21 -7.99
C CYS A 31 10.92 -34.42 -7.80
N GLY A 32 9.79 -34.39 -8.51
CA GLY A 32 9.03 -35.62 -8.76
C GLY A 32 7.60 -35.46 -9.31
N GLY A 33 7.37 -34.65 -10.34
CA GLY A 33 6.04 -34.51 -10.97
C GLY A 33 6.07 -34.84 -12.47
N ARG A 34 5.93 -36.12 -12.80
CA ARG A 34 5.81 -36.66 -14.15
C ARG A 34 4.42 -36.35 -14.72
N LEU A 35 4.34 -35.52 -15.76
CA LEU A 35 3.16 -35.40 -16.63
C LEU A 35 3.26 -36.38 -17.82
N PRO A 36 2.13 -36.91 -18.35
CA PRO A 36 2.14 -37.97 -19.35
C PRO A 36 2.68 -37.45 -20.69
N TYR A 37 3.63 -38.18 -21.26
CA TYR A 37 4.35 -37.86 -22.49
C TYR A 37 3.68 -38.58 -23.67
N ASN A 38 3.06 -37.82 -24.58
CA ASN A 38 2.81 -38.26 -25.95
C ASN A 38 4.00 -37.78 -26.81
N ASP A 39 4.64 -38.75 -27.45
CA ASP A 39 5.76 -38.57 -28.38
C ASP A 39 5.31 -37.83 -29.64
N SER A 40 5.89 -36.66 -29.92
CA SER A 40 6.36 -36.18 -31.25
C SER A 40 6.57 -34.66 -31.24
N GLY A 41 7.82 -34.22 -31.32
CA GLY A 41 8.14 -32.80 -31.55
C GLY A 41 9.52 -32.38 -31.04
N CYS A 42 10.49 -32.30 -31.94
CA CYS A 42 11.81 -31.75 -31.69
C CYS A 42 11.74 -30.23 -31.50
N GLU A 43 12.03 -29.72 -30.30
CA GLU A 43 12.34 -28.30 -30.10
C GLU A 43 13.60 -28.14 -29.25
N GLN A 44 14.65 -27.61 -29.90
CA GLN A 44 15.95 -27.33 -29.32
C GLN A 44 15.83 -26.21 -28.28
N LYS A 45 16.04 -26.53 -27.00
CA LYS A 45 16.04 -25.55 -25.90
C LYS A 45 17.31 -24.70 -25.95
N THR A 46 17.16 -23.40 -26.16
CA THR A 46 18.26 -22.42 -26.08
C THR A 46 18.68 -22.18 -24.61
N PRO A 47 19.97 -21.99 -24.28
CA PRO A 47 20.43 -21.82 -22.90
C PRO A 47 19.96 -20.49 -22.26
N LEU A 48 19.63 -20.54 -20.97
CA LEU A 48 19.17 -19.41 -20.12
C LEU A 48 20.15 -18.23 -19.99
N SER A 49 21.37 -18.32 -20.53
CA SER A 49 22.38 -17.26 -20.47
C SER A 49 22.23 -16.15 -21.52
N ARG A 50 21.23 -16.24 -22.42
CA ARG A 50 21.04 -15.27 -23.52
C ARG A 50 19.70 -14.51 -23.51
N ARG A 51 18.95 -14.51 -22.40
CA ARG A 51 17.78 -13.61 -22.29
C ARG A 51 18.26 -12.21 -21.95
N ARG A 52 18.22 -11.28 -22.92
CA ARG A 52 18.36 -9.85 -22.62
C ARG A 52 17.16 -9.43 -21.75
N PRO A 53 17.36 -8.65 -20.67
CA PRO A 53 16.24 -8.04 -19.97
C PRO A 53 15.50 -7.07 -20.91
N PRO A 54 14.17 -6.92 -20.75
CA PRO A 54 13.38 -5.96 -21.52
C PRO A 54 13.91 -4.52 -21.30
N PRO A 55 13.89 -3.66 -22.33
CA PRO A 55 14.41 -2.31 -22.24
C PRO A 55 13.41 -1.41 -21.51
N TYR A 56 13.41 -1.46 -20.18
CA TYR A 56 12.78 -0.42 -19.36
C TYR A 56 13.54 -0.20 -18.04
N ALA A 57 14.86 -0.37 -18.03
CA ALA A 57 15.68 -0.06 -16.86
C ALA A 57 16.54 1.18 -17.11
N SER A 58 15.90 2.36 -17.11
CA SER A 58 16.58 3.64 -16.86
C SER A 58 15.55 4.74 -16.59
N GLY A 59 15.05 4.82 -15.36
CA GLY A 59 14.30 6.00 -14.91
C GLY A 59 15.28 7.08 -14.48
N HIS A 60 15.73 7.90 -15.43
CA HIS A 60 16.17 9.24 -15.07
C HIS A 60 14.91 9.98 -14.58
N ALA A 61 14.95 10.52 -13.36
CA ALA A 61 13.91 11.39 -12.85
C ALA A 61 13.90 12.70 -13.64
N GLU A 62 13.21 12.70 -14.79
CA GLU A 62 12.90 13.91 -15.52
C GLU A 62 11.89 14.72 -14.70
N ARG A 63 12.22 15.99 -14.45
CA ARG A 63 11.34 16.94 -13.78
C ARG A 63 10.03 17.03 -14.58
N MET A 64 8.97 16.53 -13.96
CA MET A 64 7.66 16.33 -14.58
C MET A 64 6.96 17.66 -14.86
N ALA A 65 6.37 17.80 -16.05
CA ALA A 65 5.62 18.98 -16.43
C ALA A 65 4.37 19.15 -15.53
N GLU A 66 4.37 20.24 -14.76
CA GLU A 66 3.39 20.57 -13.72
C GLU A 66 1.98 20.93 -14.27
N ASP A 67 1.86 21.09 -15.59
CA ASP A 67 0.73 21.76 -16.26
C ASP A 67 -0.40 20.85 -16.83
N ASP A 68 -0.32 19.52 -16.74
CA ASP A 68 -1.40 18.66 -17.29
C ASP A 68 -2.49 18.30 -16.26
N LEU A 69 -2.19 18.27 -14.96
CA LEU A 69 -3.16 17.86 -13.94
C LEU A 69 -4.19 18.95 -13.62
N SER A 70 -3.84 20.23 -13.84
CA SER A 70 -4.75 21.38 -13.67
C SER A 70 -5.93 21.39 -14.65
N LYS A 71 -5.82 20.65 -15.76
CA LYS A 71 -6.86 20.55 -16.78
C LYS A 71 -7.74 19.33 -16.59
N LEU A 72 -7.32 18.39 -15.74
CA LEU A 72 -8.02 17.13 -15.55
C LEU A 72 -8.93 17.21 -14.33
N ILE A 73 -10.13 16.63 -14.46
CA ILE A 73 -11.03 16.36 -13.33
C ILE A 73 -11.19 14.86 -13.08
N ALA A 74 -11.76 14.46 -11.94
CA ALA A 74 -11.95 13.04 -11.59
C ALA A 74 -12.77 12.23 -12.61
N LYS A 75 -13.61 12.88 -13.42
CA LYS A 75 -14.37 12.21 -14.50
C LYS A 75 -13.53 11.92 -15.75
N GLU A 76 -12.33 12.46 -15.85
CA GLU A 76 -11.44 12.34 -17.02
C GLU A 76 -10.29 11.34 -16.80
N ILE A 77 -10.39 10.55 -15.74
CA ILE A 77 -9.54 9.40 -15.45
C ILE A 77 -10.39 8.11 -15.47
N LEU A 78 -9.74 6.96 -15.28
CA LEU A 78 -10.45 5.69 -15.16
C LEU A 78 -11.46 5.72 -13.99
N PRO A 79 -12.60 5.02 -14.09
CA PRO A 79 -13.02 4.15 -15.19
C PRO A 79 -13.86 4.86 -16.27
N GLN A 80 -14.11 6.17 -16.14
CA GLN A 80 -15.08 6.87 -17.01
C GLN A 80 -14.50 7.22 -18.38
N THR A 81 -13.18 7.22 -18.49
CA THR A 81 -12.44 7.39 -19.73
C THR A 81 -11.30 6.38 -19.78
N ASP A 82 -10.82 6.02 -20.97
CA ASP A 82 -9.63 5.17 -21.16
C ASP A 82 -8.29 5.93 -20.98
N ASN A 83 -8.31 7.06 -20.27
CA ASN A 83 -7.16 7.93 -20.06
C ASN A 83 -6.19 7.36 -19.01
N TRP A 84 -5.49 6.29 -19.39
CA TRP A 84 -4.42 5.72 -18.56
C TRP A 84 -3.30 6.72 -18.24
N PRO A 85 -2.76 7.51 -19.20
CA PRO A 85 -1.68 8.44 -18.90
C PRO A 85 -2.04 9.48 -17.82
N GLY A 86 -3.26 10.03 -17.87
CA GLY A 86 -3.76 10.94 -16.84
C GLY A 86 -3.96 10.26 -15.49
N THR A 87 -4.51 9.04 -15.50
CA THR A 87 -4.71 8.23 -14.28
C THR A 87 -3.37 7.88 -13.61
N GLU A 88 -2.40 7.38 -14.38
CA GLU A 88 -1.07 7.05 -13.90
C GLU A 88 -0.36 8.29 -13.35
N LYS A 89 -0.44 9.43 -14.06
CA LYS A 89 0.17 10.69 -13.62
C LYS A 89 -0.42 11.14 -12.28
N PHE A 90 -1.74 11.13 -12.14
CA PHE A 90 -2.41 11.49 -10.89
C PHE A 90 -1.96 10.60 -9.72
N LEU A 91 -2.01 9.28 -9.89
CA LEU A 91 -1.61 8.32 -8.84
C LEU A 91 -0.14 8.48 -8.46
N ARG A 92 0.76 8.70 -9.43
CA ARG A 92 2.18 8.95 -9.17
C ARG A 92 2.38 10.23 -8.35
N SER A 93 1.66 11.30 -8.65
CA SER A 93 1.74 12.55 -7.88
C SER A 93 1.27 12.36 -6.44
N VAL A 94 0.20 11.59 -6.21
CA VAL A 94 -0.22 11.24 -4.85
C VAL A 94 0.85 10.42 -4.12
N VAL A 95 1.42 9.40 -4.78
CA VAL A 95 2.51 8.59 -4.20
C VAL A 95 3.74 9.45 -3.90
N GLU A 96 4.07 10.43 -4.73
CA GLU A 96 5.18 11.35 -4.48
C GLU A 96 4.97 12.18 -3.21
N VAL A 97 3.75 12.70 -3.00
CA VAL A 97 3.38 13.37 -1.74
C VAL A 97 3.58 12.44 -0.54
N LEU A 98 3.13 11.18 -0.64
CA LEU A 98 3.31 10.19 0.43
C LEU A 98 4.79 9.89 0.69
N LEU A 99 5.60 9.70 -0.35
CA LEU A 99 7.04 9.45 -0.23
C LEU A 99 7.79 10.62 0.41
N ASN A 100 7.39 11.86 0.08
CA ASN A 100 7.94 13.05 0.71
C ASN A 100 7.56 13.12 2.20
N TYR A 101 6.31 12.82 2.54
CA TYR A 101 5.87 12.73 3.94
C TYR A 101 6.67 11.68 4.73
N ILE A 102 6.82 10.47 4.20
CA ILE A 102 7.58 9.36 4.82
C ILE A 102 9.04 9.77 5.06
N ARG A 103 9.67 10.45 4.09
CA ARG A 103 11.05 10.94 4.22
C ARG A 103 11.21 11.88 5.42
N GLU A 104 10.20 12.70 5.69
CA GLU A 104 10.20 13.68 6.77
C GLU A 104 9.75 13.10 8.12
N GLU A 105 9.04 11.99 8.13
CA GLU A 105 8.36 11.45 9.31
C GLU A 105 9.32 11.08 10.44
N ASN A 106 10.46 10.46 10.08
CA ASN A 106 11.47 10.01 11.04
C ASN A 106 12.56 11.07 11.33
N VAL A 107 12.40 12.29 10.80
CA VAL A 107 13.37 13.36 11.01
C VAL A 107 13.13 14.00 12.38
N ARG A 108 14.05 13.73 13.32
CA ARG A 108 13.92 14.20 14.72
C ARG A 108 13.82 15.72 14.85
N THR A 109 14.31 16.51 13.90
CA THR A 109 14.24 17.98 13.96
C THR A 109 12.88 18.52 13.57
N ASN A 110 12.05 17.72 12.91
CA ASN A 110 10.73 18.13 12.46
C ASN A 110 9.75 18.24 13.64
N LYS A 111 8.72 19.07 13.46
CA LYS A 111 7.63 19.17 14.41
C LYS A 111 6.75 17.93 14.29
N ILE A 112 6.32 17.39 15.43
CA ILE A 112 5.35 16.28 15.49
C ILE A 112 3.98 16.73 14.98
N LEU A 113 3.59 17.94 15.34
CA LEU A 113 2.32 18.55 15.00
C LEU A 113 2.51 20.06 14.98
N GLU A 114 1.95 20.71 13.97
CA GLU A 114 1.71 22.15 14.02
C GLU A 114 0.32 22.36 14.62
N PHE A 115 0.28 22.64 15.92
CA PHE A 115 -0.98 22.74 16.65
C PHE A 115 -1.72 24.02 16.28
N HIS A 116 -2.98 23.88 15.88
CA HIS A 116 -3.92 24.96 15.60
C HIS A 116 -5.22 24.71 16.34
N HIS A 117 -5.84 25.76 16.88
CA HIS A 117 -7.20 25.63 17.42
C HIS A 117 -8.21 25.38 16.30
N PRO A 118 -9.37 24.75 16.59
CA PRO A 118 -10.35 24.40 15.54
C PRO A 118 -10.78 25.58 14.65
N ALA A 119 -10.93 26.78 15.22
CA ALA A 119 -11.30 27.98 14.48
C ALA A 119 -10.17 28.48 13.54
N GLU A 120 -8.90 28.28 13.93
CA GLU A 120 -7.74 28.60 13.10
C GLU A 120 -7.57 27.55 12.00
N MET A 121 -7.79 26.28 12.34
CA MET A 121 -7.70 25.17 11.39
C MET A 121 -8.70 25.30 10.23
N GLN A 122 -9.94 25.74 10.50
CA GLN A 122 -10.95 26.02 9.45
C GLN A 122 -10.52 27.11 8.46
N GLN A 123 -9.61 28.01 8.86
CA GLN A 123 -9.07 29.02 7.96
C GLN A 123 -7.89 28.48 7.14
N LEU A 124 -7.21 27.46 7.66
CA LEU A 124 -6.07 26.84 7.01
C LEU A 124 -6.50 25.82 5.97
N ILE A 125 -7.50 24.98 6.26
CA ILE A 125 -8.02 23.95 5.36
C ILE A 125 -9.53 24.07 5.19
N ASP A 126 -9.98 24.09 3.93
CA ASP A 126 -11.40 24.05 3.61
C ASP A 126 -11.82 22.59 3.49
N LEU A 127 -12.76 22.18 4.35
CA LEU A 127 -13.32 20.82 4.36
C LEU A 127 -14.75 20.78 3.82
N SER A 128 -15.23 21.91 3.27
CA SER A 128 -16.53 21.96 2.61
C SER A 128 -16.50 21.13 1.31
N ILE A 129 -17.63 20.51 0.96
CA ILE A 129 -17.75 19.72 -0.27
C ILE A 129 -18.27 20.65 -1.36
N PRO A 130 -17.48 21.01 -2.39
CA PRO A 130 -17.91 21.92 -3.44
C PRO A 130 -18.99 21.28 -4.33
N GLU A 131 -19.89 22.11 -4.88
CA GLU A 131 -20.91 21.65 -5.84
C GLU A 131 -20.31 21.25 -7.20
N ASN A 132 -19.23 21.92 -7.60
CA ASN A 132 -18.53 21.68 -8.85
C ASN A 132 -17.26 20.84 -8.61
N PRO A 133 -16.87 19.99 -9.57
CA PRO A 133 -15.63 19.23 -9.48
C PRO A 133 -14.42 20.17 -9.51
N GLU A 134 -13.41 19.85 -8.72
CA GLU A 134 -12.12 20.51 -8.74
C GLU A 134 -11.12 19.76 -9.62
N ASP A 135 -10.04 20.46 -9.99
CA ASP A 135 -8.97 19.87 -10.76
C ASP A 135 -8.11 18.90 -9.93
N LEU A 136 -7.50 17.93 -10.61
CA LEU A 136 -6.71 16.90 -9.95
C LEU A 136 -5.44 17.46 -9.31
N GLN A 137 -4.89 18.58 -9.80
CA GLN A 137 -3.73 19.22 -9.19
C GLN A 137 -4.10 19.86 -7.84
N HIS A 138 -5.27 20.48 -7.74
CA HIS A 138 -5.81 21.00 -6.49
C HIS A 138 -5.97 19.88 -5.47
N LEU A 139 -6.56 18.74 -5.88
CA LEU A 139 -6.74 17.59 -5.00
C LEU A 139 -5.41 17.06 -4.44
N VAL A 140 -4.35 16.96 -5.26
CA VAL A 140 -3.02 16.56 -4.80
C VAL A 140 -2.45 17.55 -3.77
N LYS A 141 -2.63 18.86 -3.99
CA LYS A 141 -2.18 19.90 -3.05
C LYS A 141 -2.92 19.83 -1.71
N GLU A 142 -4.22 19.59 -1.74
CA GLU A 142 -4.99 19.43 -0.51
C GLU A 142 -4.60 18.14 0.24
N CYS A 143 -4.27 17.05 -0.46
CA CYS A 143 -3.68 15.85 0.18
C CYS A 143 -2.38 16.17 0.93
N GLU A 144 -1.46 16.92 0.32
CA GLU A 144 -0.21 17.35 0.95
C GLU A 144 -0.48 18.19 2.21
N LYS A 145 -1.45 19.11 2.11
CA LYS A 145 -1.84 20.00 3.19
C LYS A 145 -2.49 19.28 4.36
N VAL A 146 -3.34 18.29 4.11
CA VAL A 146 -3.91 17.40 5.14
C VAL A 146 -2.79 16.70 5.90
N LEU A 147 -1.82 16.12 5.20
CA LEU A 147 -0.68 15.44 5.82
C LEU A 147 0.19 16.40 6.63
N ARG A 148 0.41 17.62 6.14
CA ARG A 148 1.21 18.65 6.83
C ARG A 148 0.57 19.13 8.14
N LEU A 149 -0.74 19.31 8.15
CA LEU A 149 -1.49 19.77 9.32
C LEU A 149 -1.81 18.61 10.29
N GLY A 150 -1.68 17.37 9.84
CA GLY A 150 -1.87 16.17 10.63
C GLY A 150 -0.79 15.96 11.70
N VAL A 151 -1.07 15.01 12.59
CA VAL A 151 -0.10 14.54 13.60
C VAL A 151 0.82 13.50 12.96
N ARG A 152 2.13 13.70 13.11
CA ARG A 152 3.16 12.75 12.71
C ARG A 152 3.29 11.61 13.71
N THR A 153 2.44 10.60 13.58
CA THR A 153 2.39 9.43 14.48
C THR A 153 3.60 8.51 14.34
N GLY A 154 4.30 8.57 13.21
CA GLY A 154 5.55 7.84 12.96
C GLY A 154 6.78 8.50 13.57
N HIS A 155 6.66 9.71 14.12
CA HIS A 155 7.80 10.47 14.60
C HIS A 155 8.43 9.85 15.87
N PRO A 156 9.77 9.74 15.98
CA PRO A 156 10.45 9.05 17.10
C PRO A 156 10.19 9.62 18.49
N ARG A 157 9.63 10.83 18.57
CA ARG A 157 9.30 11.52 19.83
C ARG A 157 7.79 11.61 20.08
N PHE A 158 6.98 10.86 19.32
CA PHE A 158 5.54 10.77 19.52
C PHE A 158 5.23 9.60 20.47
N PHE A 159 4.77 9.94 21.69
CA PHE A 159 4.48 8.95 22.76
C PHE A 159 3.05 9.06 23.30
N ASN A 160 2.15 9.68 22.54
CA ASN A 160 0.79 9.95 23.01
C ASN A 160 -0.11 8.71 23.02
N GLN A 161 0.21 7.71 22.21
CA GLN A 161 -0.61 6.50 22.03
C GLN A 161 0.25 5.23 22.09
N ILE A 162 -0.40 4.09 22.34
CA ILE A 162 0.22 2.76 22.30
C ILE A 162 0.55 2.30 20.87
N SER A 163 -0.16 2.85 19.88
CA SER A 163 0.11 2.66 18.46
C SER A 163 0.92 3.85 17.98
N CYS A 164 2.21 3.62 17.72
CA CYS A 164 3.15 4.63 17.25
C CYS A 164 4.16 4.02 16.28
N GLY A 165 4.82 4.87 15.50
CA GLY A 165 5.75 4.42 14.48
C GLY A 165 5.08 4.18 13.13
N LEU A 166 5.91 3.99 12.11
CA LEU A 166 5.49 3.76 10.73
C LEU A 166 6.27 2.56 10.19
N ASP A 167 5.61 1.40 10.07
CA ASP A 167 6.19 0.21 9.44
C ASP A 167 5.91 0.21 7.94
N LEU A 168 6.98 0.28 7.14
CA LEU A 168 6.88 0.41 5.68
C LEU A 168 6.36 -0.87 5.02
N VAL A 169 6.60 -2.05 5.61
CA VAL A 169 6.11 -3.31 5.06
C VAL A 169 4.60 -3.41 5.24
N SER A 170 4.10 -3.12 6.45
CA SER A 170 2.66 -3.06 6.73
C SER A 170 1.96 -2.02 5.85
N MET A 171 2.54 -0.82 5.70
CA MET A 171 1.98 0.23 4.83
C MET A 171 1.90 -0.22 3.36
N ALA A 172 2.92 -0.90 2.84
CA ALA A 172 2.87 -1.46 1.49
C ALA A 172 1.76 -2.52 1.36
N GLY A 173 1.54 -3.33 2.41
CA GLY A 173 0.41 -4.25 2.51
C GLY A 173 -0.94 -3.55 2.48
N GLU A 174 -1.09 -2.41 3.14
CA GLU A 174 -2.30 -1.58 3.10
C GLU A 174 -2.58 -1.05 1.69
N TRP A 175 -1.55 -0.54 0.99
CA TRP A 175 -1.70 -0.07 -0.39
C TRP A 175 -2.09 -1.21 -1.34
N LEU A 176 -1.48 -2.39 -1.16
CA LEU A 176 -1.83 -3.59 -1.93
C LEU A 176 -3.28 -4.01 -1.67
N THR A 177 -3.68 -4.05 -0.41
CA THR A 177 -5.04 -4.43 0.02
C THR A 177 -6.08 -3.46 -0.53
N ALA A 178 -5.82 -2.14 -0.45
CA ALA A 178 -6.68 -1.11 -1.02
C ALA A 178 -6.79 -1.22 -2.54
N THR A 179 -5.71 -1.59 -3.22
CA THR A 179 -5.70 -1.82 -4.68
C THR A 179 -6.50 -3.06 -5.06
N ALA A 180 -6.43 -4.13 -4.26
CA ALA A 180 -7.21 -5.35 -4.49
C ALA A 180 -8.71 -5.11 -4.28
N ASN A 181 -9.09 -4.24 -3.33
CA ASN A 181 -10.47 -3.82 -3.05
C ASN A 181 -11.47 -5.01 -2.96
N THR A 182 -11.06 -6.11 -2.31
CA THR A 182 -11.88 -7.30 -2.12
C THR A 182 -12.55 -7.30 -0.75
N ASN A 183 -13.67 -8.00 -0.62
CA ASN A 183 -14.36 -8.17 0.65
C ASN A 183 -13.97 -9.52 1.29
N MET A 184 -13.60 -9.49 2.58
CA MET A 184 -13.23 -10.68 3.35
C MET A 184 -14.39 -11.68 3.54
N SER A 185 -15.64 -11.26 3.33
CA SER A 185 -16.83 -12.09 3.58
C SER A 185 -17.09 -13.19 2.55
N VAL A 186 -16.42 -13.18 1.39
CA VAL A 186 -16.69 -14.10 0.28
C VAL A 186 -15.42 -14.82 -0.17
N PHE A 187 -15.34 -16.10 0.20
CA PHE A 187 -14.24 -17.02 -0.12
C PHE A 187 -13.90 -17.11 -1.62
N ASN A 188 -14.83 -16.72 -2.51
CA ASN A 188 -14.65 -16.80 -3.95
C ASN A 188 -13.90 -15.60 -4.56
N ASP A 189 -13.89 -14.44 -3.89
CA ASP A 189 -13.32 -13.20 -4.46
C ASP A 189 -11.83 -12.99 -4.10
N GLY A 190 -11.23 -13.87 -3.30
CA GLY A 190 -9.91 -13.68 -2.68
C GLY A 190 -8.86 -14.76 -2.91
N ARG A 191 -8.99 -15.64 -3.92
CA ARG A 191 -7.94 -16.67 -4.16
C ARG A 191 -6.71 -16.05 -4.84
N GLY A 192 -5.73 -15.58 -4.04
CA GLY A 192 -4.37 -15.33 -4.56
C GLY A 192 -3.52 -14.25 -3.90
N ILE A 193 -3.86 -13.75 -2.70
CA ILE A 193 -2.91 -13.00 -1.85
C ILE A 193 -2.34 -13.88 -0.75
#